data_AF-A0AAJ1F4V6-F1
#
_entry.id   AF-A0AAJ1F4V6-F1
#
_cell.length_a   1.000
_cell.length_b   1.000
_cell.length_c   1.000
_cell.angle_alpha   90.00
_cell.angle_beta   90.00
_cell.angle_gamma   90.00
#
_symmetry.space_group_name_H-M   'P 1'
#
loop_
_entity.id
_entity.type
_entity.pdbx_description
1 polymer ?
#
loop_
_entity_poly.entity_id
_entity_poly.type
_entity_poly.pdbx_seq_one_letter_code
_entity_poly.pdbx_strand_id
1 'polypeptide(L)'
;MRDTMAKPPAEVSFPGDKSRRKKIRMRGIKQASKEIQQRLAGNLEGLLDDPEVFMPEIRGELDRSLFSKDKMVKTLKELTTVASKCNDPRWLRKRMAKRSGDPVCNALAGSLLAASEEEHTTVAVFKNPLYGVASYIRRGNGKQSHLAGIQNYTHPKMRLLVWDDHAKSGQWFFSWDGGFVFSGSEPNPPDEWVDWSLDNASIDLSGDDVRWSSGLEEATVGDGMLTEAGWLRLEFLNGTVVGLSQAALAKSERQFAQSVAMGMMPPRLSDVAKAEWMWRPGGWPEERDLPLESEENLSEVISAWMRMSFDDAALVRACRSSILNSIGDGYVVGTHWFAEEARDGFLEHMVGNSEEKGAVACVLDSLNTGIHVRTDGLVLELEEDVVRLEDSSCHHNLVALWPDHGLTVLDEMYGISGEEAESIHTKQQQRKQGFGAFL
;
A
#
# COMPACT_ATOMS: atom_id res chain seq x y z
N MET A 1 62.29 34.00 -33.79
CA MET A 1 63.02 33.90 -32.51
C MET A 1 62.30 32.89 -31.65
N ARG A 2 63.05 31.98 -31.01
CA ARG A 2 62.55 30.82 -30.27
C ARG A 2 61.79 31.28 -29.03
N ASP A 3 60.54 30.86 -28.89
CA ASP A 3 59.77 31.01 -27.66
C ASP A 3 60.02 29.77 -26.80
N THR A 4 60.84 29.93 -25.77
CA THR A 4 61.21 28.88 -24.82
C THR A 4 60.09 28.72 -23.80
N MET A 5 59.19 27.76 -24.02
CA MET A 5 58.25 27.30 -23.00
C MET A 5 59.03 26.76 -21.78
N ALA A 6 58.71 27.30 -20.60
CA ALA A 6 59.21 26.83 -19.33
C ALA A 6 58.84 25.35 -19.10
N LYS A 7 59.78 24.55 -18.61
CA LYS A 7 59.51 23.17 -18.17
C LYS A 7 58.48 23.18 -17.03
N PRO A 8 57.48 22.28 -17.03
CA PRO A 8 56.61 22.11 -15.87
C PRO A 8 57.45 21.65 -14.67
N PRO A 9 57.07 22.02 -13.43
CA PRO A 9 57.82 21.63 -12.24
C PRO A 9 57.84 20.10 -12.12
N ALA A 10 58.97 19.56 -11.67
CA ALA A 10 59.19 18.12 -11.51
C ALA A 10 58.11 17.51 -10.61
N GLU A 11 57.44 16.45 -11.10
CA GLU A 11 56.57 15.62 -10.28
C GLU A 11 57.37 15.02 -9.13
N VAL A 12 57.08 15.47 -7.91
CA VAL A 12 57.72 14.97 -6.70
C VAL A 12 57.01 13.67 -6.31
N SER A 13 57.64 12.53 -6.61
CA SER A 13 57.22 11.22 -6.13
C SER A 13 57.54 11.09 -4.63
N PHE A 14 56.53 11.07 -3.77
CA PHE A 14 56.71 10.79 -2.35
C PHE A 14 57.00 9.28 -2.11
N PRO A 15 57.87 8.92 -1.15
CA PRO A 15 58.09 7.54 -0.76
C PRO A 15 56.80 6.94 -0.20
N GLY A 16 56.09 6.18 -1.04
CA GLY A 16 54.77 5.61 -0.72
C GLY A 16 53.86 5.46 -1.93
N ASP A 17 54.10 6.21 -3.02
CA ASP A 17 53.22 6.21 -4.19
C ASP A 17 53.21 4.87 -4.95
N LYS A 18 54.25 4.04 -4.78
CA LYS A 18 54.29 2.66 -5.33
C LYS A 18 53.40 1.67 -4.58
N SER A 19 52.82 2.04 -3.43
CA SER A 19 51.97 1.16 -2.60
C SER A 19 50.46 1.35 -2.81
N ARG A 20 50.04 2.37 -3.56
CA ARG A 20 48.65 2.48 -4.04
C ARG A 20 48.44 1.54 -5.21
N ARG A 21 48.48 0.22 -4.96
CA ARG A 21 47.72 -0.73 -5.79
C ARG A 21 46.31 -0.14 -5.87
N LYS A 22 45.88 0.24 -7.09
CA LYS A 22 44.51 0.67 -7.39
C LYS A 22 43.57 -0.32 -6.70
N LYS A 23 43.03 0.05 -5.52
CA LYS A 23 42.01 -0.74 -4.83
C LYS A 23 40.82 -0.71 -5.78
N ILE A 24 40.67 -1.77 -6.56
CA ILE A 24 39.48 -2.04 -7.34
C ILE A 24 38.35 -2.08 -6.32
N ARG A 25 37.62 -0.96 -6.16
CA ARG A 25 36.43 -0.92 -5.33
C ARG A 25 35.38 -1.75 -6.07
N MET A 26 35.27 -3.03 -5.71
CA MET A 26 34.16 -3.85 -6.16
C MET A 26 32.86 -3.22 -5.64
N ARG A 27 32.01 -2.75 -6.56
CA ARG A 27 30.75 -2.07 -6.24
C ARG A 27 29.87 -3.01 -5.43
N GLY A 28 29.45 -2.58 -4.23
CA GLY A 28 28.55 -3.36 -3.35
C GLY A 28 29.23 -4.23 -2.29
N ILE A 29 30.57 -4.26 -2.23
CA ILE A 29 31.33 -4.96 -1.18
C ILE A 29 31.90 -3.93 -0.19
N LYS A 30 31.69 -4.15 1.10
CA LYS A 30 32.11 -3.25 2.18
C LYS A 30 32.81 -4.01 3.30
N GLN A 31 33.70 -3.33 4.01
CA GLN A 31 34.17 -3.80 5.31
C GLN A 31 32.98 -3.71 6.29
N ALA A 32 32.65 -4.84 6.93
CA ALA A 32 31.55 -4.89 7.90
C ALA A 32 31.95 -4.22 9.21
N SER A 33 30.98 -3.59 9.90
CA SER A 33 31.17 -3.19 11.31
C SER A 33 31.38 -4.43 12.19
N LYS A 34 31.97 -4.26 13.37
CA LYS A 34 32.17 -5.39 14.31
C LYS A 34 30.85 -6.08 14.67
N GLU A 35 29.80 -5.31 14.87
CA GLU A 35 28.44 -5.81 15.15
C GLU A 35 27.90 -6.67 14.01
N ILE A 36 28.02 -6.22 12.75
CA ILE A 36 27.60 -7.00 11.59
C ILE A 36 28.41 -8.29 11.47
N GLN A 37 29.72 -8.23 11.75
CA GLN A 37 30.59 -9.42 11.72
C GLN A 37 30.16 -10.43 12.80
N GLN A 38 29.93 -9.99 14.03
CA GLN A 38 29.51 -10.86 15.14
C GLN A 38 28.15 -11.51 14.86
N ARG A 39 27.16 -10.72 14.41
CA ARG A 39 25.83 -11.23 14.05
C ARG A 39 25.89 -12.25 12.92
N LEU A 40 26.65 -11.96 11.85
CA LEU A 40 26.80 -12.90 10.73
C LEU A 40 27.57 -14.15 11.14
N ALA A 41 28.62 -14.03 11.95
CA ALA A 41 29.37 -15.17 12.46
C ALA A 41 28.46 -16.10 13.28
N GLY A 42 27.66 -15.57 14.21
CA GLY A 42 26.73 -16.37 15.01
C GLY A 42 25.65 -17.06 14.15
N ASN A 43 25.11 -16.36 13.14
CA ASN A 43 24.17 -16.99 12.20
C ASN A 43 24.86 -18.08 11.35
N LEU A 44 26.10 -17.87 10.91
CA LEU A 44 26.82 -18.86 10.11
C LEU A 44 27.22 -20.10 10.92
N GLU A 45 27.58 -19.92 12.19
CA GLU A 45 27.80 -20.99 13.15
C GLU A 45 26.52 -21.81 13.36
N GLY A 46 25.40 -21.15 13.64
CA GLY A 46 24.09 -21.82 13.75
C GLY A 46 23.69 -22.57 12.48
N LEU A 47 24.05 -22.06 11.30
CA LEU A 47 23.82 -22.74 10.03
C LEU A 47 24.74 -23.95 9.80
N LEU A 48 25.95 -23.97 10.37
CA LEU A 48 26.82 -25.16 10.32
C LEU A 48 26.30 -26.26 11.24
N ASP A 49 25.85 -25.87 12.43
CA ASP A 49 25.28 -26.78 13.43
C ASP A 49 23.97 -27.41 12.91
N ASP A 50 23.11 -26.59 12.32
CA ASP A 50 21.88 -27.01 11.65
C ASP A 50 21.76 -26.37 10.25
N PRO A 51 22.18 -27.08 9.19
CA PRO A 51 22.05 -26.62 7.80
C PRO A 51 20.61 -26.39 7.33
N GLU A 52 19.61 -26.85 8.09
CA GLU A 52 18.18 -26.72 7.78
C GLU A 52 17.49 -25.65 8.65
N VAL A 53 18.21 -24.92 9.51
CA VAL A 53 17.65 -23.94 10.47
C VAL A 53 16.82 -22.81 9.84
N PHE A 54 17.01 -22.54 8.55
CA PHE A 54 16.24 -21.51 7.81
C PHE A 54 14.93 -22.05 7.21
N MET A 55 14.68 -23.35 7.34
CA MET A 55 13.51 -24.02 6.76
C MET A 55 12.22 -23.59 7.47
N PRO A 56 11.13 -23.39 6.72
CA PRO A 56 9.82 -23.29 7.32
C PRO A 56 9.37 -24.64 7.86
N GLU A 57 8.54 -24.62 8.89
CA GLU A 57 7.69 -25.74 9.26
C GLU A 57 6.72 -26.05 8.10
N ILE A 58 6.68 -27.31 7.70
CA ILE A 58 5.84 -27.77 6.58
C ILE A 58 4.47 -28.18 7.12
N ARG A 59 3.48 -27.26 7.04
CA ARG A 59 2.09 -27.55 7.41
C ARG A 59 1.22 -27.90 6.20
N GLY A 60 1.59 -27.41 5.01
CA GLY A 60 0.87 -27.68 3.77
C GLY A 60 1.11 -29.06 3.15
N GLU A 61 0.21 -29.45 2.25
CA GLU A 61 0.35 -30.67 1.47
C GLU A 61 1.54 -30.57 0.49
N LEU A 62 2.20 -31.72 0.30
CA LEU A 62 3.29 -31.89 -0.66
C LEU A 62 2.92 -33.01 -1.63
N ASP A 63 2.98 -32.75 -2.94
CA ASP A 63 2.78 -33.82 -3.92
C ASP A 63 3.99 -34.76 -3.93
N ARG A 64 3.83 -35.94 -3.32
CA ARG A 64 4.88 -36.97 -3.23
C ARG A 64 4.84 -38.00 -4.36
N SER A 65 4.03 -37.79 -5.40
CA SER A 65 3.97 -38.68 -6.55
C SER A 65 5.34 -38.82 -7.23
N LEU A 66 5.57 -39.97 -7.88
CA LEU A 66 6.85 -40.27 -8.56
C LEU A 66 7.22 -39.25 -9.65
N PHE A 67 6.22 -38.59 -10.24
CA PHE A 67 6.39 -37.57 -11.27
C PHE A 67 6.04 -36.16 -10.78
N SER A 68 6.06 -35.96 -9.46
CA SER A 68 5.68 -34.69 -8.84
C SER A 68 6.43 -33.50 -9.45
N LYS A 69 5.64 -32.50 -9.82
CA LYS A 69 6.16 -31.21 -10.28
C LYS A 69 6.35 -30.23 -9.13
N ASP A 70 5.96 -30.59 -7.92
CA ASP A 70 6.06 -29.77 -6.71
C ASP A 70 7.50 -29.30 -6.51
N LYS A 71 7.63 -27.98 -6.45
CA LYS A 71 8.92 -27.32 -6.34
C LYS A 71 9.52 -27.50 -4.95
N MET A 72 8.69 -27.46 -3.90
CA MET A 72 9.13 -27.65 -2.53
C MET A 72 9.70 -29.06 -2.33
N VAL A 73 9.02 -30.09 -2.85
CA VAL A 73 9.52 -31.49 -2.80
C VAL A 73 10.87 -31.64 -3.49
N LYS A 74 11.06 -31.00 -4.66
CA LYS A 74 12.35 -31.03 -5.38
C LYS A 74 13.46 -30.32 -4.61
N THR A 75 13.16 -29.15 -4.05
CA THR A 75 14.10 -28.39 -3.22
C THR A 75 14.49 -29.20 -1.99
N LEU A 76 13.54 -29.78 -1.25
CA LEU A 76 13.78 -30.60 -0.06
C LEU A 76 14.74 -31.77 -0.34
N LYS A 77 14.49 -32.52 -1.43
CA LYS A 77 15.37 -33.65 -1.83
C LYS A 77 16.81 -33.22 -2.07
N GLU A 78 17.01 -32.08 -2.74
CA GLU A 78 18.36 -31.58 -3.03
C GLU A 78 19.00 -30.93 -1.80
N LEU A 79 18.20 -30.30 -0.93
CA LEU A 79 18.64 -29.64 0.30
C LEU A 79 19.24 -30.63 1.28
N THR A 80 18.57 -31.77 1.54
CA THR A 80 19.11 -32.84 2.40
C THR A 80 20.48 -33.33 1.90
N THR A 81 20.69 -33.37 0.59
CA THR A 81 21.99 -33.73 0.01
C THR A 81 23.05 -32.68 0.34
N VAL A 82 22.73 -31.39 0.22
CA VAL A 82 23.65 -30.28 0.58
C VAL A 82 23.94 -30.28 2.08
N ALA A 83 22.92 -30.43 2.92
CA ALA A 83 23.05 -30.51 4.38
C ALA A 83 24.00 -31.63 4.80
N SER A 84 23.85 -32.84 4.22
CA SER A 84 24.74 -33.99 4.51
C SER A 84 26.22 -33.76 4.12
N LYS A 85 26.51 -32.71 3.35
CA LYS A 85 27.84 -32.32 2.86
C LYS A 85 28.31 -30.99 3.44
N CYS A 86 27.69 -30.49 4.52
CA CYS A 86 28.06 -29.22 5.16
C CYS A 86 29.55 -29.14 5.55
N ASN A 87 30.16 -30.26 5.92
CA ASN A 87 31.57 -30.36 6.31
C ASN A 87 32.53 -30.73 5.17
N ASP A 88 32.12 -30.66 3.90
CA ASP A 88 32.99 -30.90 2.73
C ASP A 88 33.17 -29.62 1.88
N PRO A 89 34.14 -28.74 2.22
CA PRO A 89 34.37 -27.50 1.49
C PRO A 89 34.70 -27.71 0.01
N ARG A 90 35.31 -28.84 -0.36
CA ARG A 90 35.63 -29.15 -1.76
C ARG A 90 34.36 -29.46 -2.54
N TRP A 91 33.44 -30.21 -1.94
CA TRP A 91 32.15 -30.50 -2.53
C TRP A 91 31.28 -29.24 -2.60
N LEU A 92 31.21 -28.45 -1.52
CA LEU A 92 30.44 -27.20 -1.48
C LEU A 92 30.90 -26.21 -2.54
N ARG A 93 32.22 -26.05 -2.76
CA ARG A 93 32.76 -25.21 -3.84
C ARG A 93 32.26 -25.60 -5.22
N LYS A 94 32.15 -26.90 -5.49
CA LYS A 94 31.59 -27.40 -6.76
C LYS A 94 30.08 -27.19 -6.81
N ARG A 95 29.37 -27.50 -5.72
CA ARG A 95 27.91 -27.41 -5.63
C ARG A 95 27.42 -25.98 -5.83
N MET A 96 28.02 -25.00 -5.15
CA MET A 96 27.61 -23.58 -5.23
C MET A 96 27.86 -22.94 -6.61
N ALA A 97 28.75 -23.52 -7.41
CA ALA A 97 29.12 -23.01 -8.74
C ALA A 97 28.31 -23.66 -9.87
N LYS A 98 27.52 -24.70 -9.57
CA LYS A 98 26.78 -25.48 -10.56
C LYS A 98 25.72 -24.61 -11.24
N ARG A 99 25.76 -24.55 -12.58
CA ARG A 99 24.78 -23.77 -13.38
C ARG A 99 23.38 -24.38 -13.36
N SER A 100 23.29 -25.71 -13.29
CA SER A 100 22.03 -26.46 -13.20
C SER A 100 21.83 -26.96 -11.77
N GLY A 101 20.68 -26.68 -11.19
CA GLY A 101 20.35 -27.13 -9.83
C GLY A 101 19.40 -26.16 -9.15
N ASP A 102 18.83 -26.60 -8.03
CA ASP A 102 17.93 -25.77 -7.25
C ASP A 102 18.65 -24.49 -6.75
N PRO A 103 18.09 -23.29 -6.99
CA PRO A 103 18.70 -22.01 -6.58
C PRO A 103 18.87 -21.84 -5.07
N VAL A 104 17.95 -22.38 -4.27
CA VAL A 104 18.04 -22.35 -2.79
C VAL A 104 19.23 -23.19 -2.37
N CYS A 105 19.37 -24.39 -2.92
CA CYS A 105 20.47 -25.30 -2.61
C CYS A 105 21.84 -24.78 -3.09
N ASN A 106 21.88 -24.03 -4.20
CA ASN A 106 23.08 -23.29 -4.63
C ASN A 106 23.50 -22.23 -3.60
N ALA A 107 22.52 -21.48 -3.08
CA ALA A 107 22.75 -20.46 -2.07
C ALA A 107 23.16 -21.08 -0.73
N LEU A 108 22.50 -22.16 -0.30
CA LEU A 108 22.86 -22.91 0.91
C LEU A 108 24.31 -23.40 0.84
N ALA A 109 24.74 -23.99 -0.28
CA ALA A 109 26.12 -24.43 -0.45
C ALA A 109 27.13 -23.26 -0.36
N GLY A 110 26.76 -22.09 -0.88
CA GLY A 110 27.56 -20.86 -0.75
C GLY A 110 27.63 -20.36 0.68
N SER A 111 26.52 -20.38 1.41
CA SER A 111 26.44 -19.97 2.82
C SER A 111 27.19 -20.91 3.75
N LEU A 112 27.09 -22.23 3.55
CA LEU A 112 27.86 -23.24 4.32
C LEU A 112 29.36 -23.12 4.02
N LEU A 113 29.75 -22.87 2.77
CA LEU A 113 31.16 -22.61 2.46
C LEU A 113 31.63 -21.34 3.17
N ALA A 114 30.84 -20.27 3.15
CA ALA A 114 31.17 -19.05 3.87
C ALA A 114 31.33 -19.31 5.37
N ALA A 115 30.45 -20.11 5.98
CA ALA A 115 30.52 -20.46 7.39
C ALA A 115 31.79 -21.26 7.76
N SER A 116 32.31 -22.07 6.83
CA SER A 116 33.55 -22.84 7.04
C SER A 116 34.85 -22.01 6.99
N GLU A 117 34.78 -20.71 6.70
CA GLU A 117 35.94 -19.81 6.58
C GLU A 117 36.26 -19.12 7.91
N GLU A 118 37.54 -18.95 8.24
CA GLU A 118 37.98 -18.38 9.52
C GLU A 118 37.79 -16.85 9.65
N GLU A 119 37.65 -16.12 8.54
CA GLU A 119 37.52 -14.65 8.54
C GLU A 119 36.36 -14.14 7.68
N HIS A 120 35.57 -13.21 8.25
CA HIS A 120 34.39 -12.61 7.60
C HIS A 120 34.48 -11.07 7.52
N THR A 121 35.65 -10.53 7.21
CA THR A 121 35.90 -9.07 7.27
C THR A 121 35.17 -8.25 6.21
N THR A 122 34.74 -8.91 5.13
CA THR A 122 34.21 -8.26 3.92
C THR A 122 32.85 -8.84 3.53
N VAL A 123 31.83 -7.98 3.46
CA VAL A 123 30.44 -8.37 3.20
C VAL A 123 29.88 -7.66 1.97
N ALA A 124 28.93 -8.30 1.31
CA ALA A 124 28.04 -7.67 0.35
C ALA A 124 26.83 -7.06 1.07
N VAL A 125 26.18 -6.08 0.43
CA VAL A 125 24.94 -5.47 0.93
C VAL A 125 23.80 -5.79 -0.03
N PHE A 126 22.81 -6.53 0.45
CA PHE A 126 21.53 -6.71 -0.22
C PHE A 126 20.59 -5.56 0.17
N LYS A 127 19.91 -4.99 -0.81
CA LYS A 127 18.93 -3.93 -0.62
C LYS A 127 17.65 -4.30 -1.36
N ASN A 128 16.53 -4.27 -0.67
CA ASN A 128 15.22 -4.42 -1.24
C ASN A 128 14.30 -3.32 -0.66
N PRO A 129 13.57 -2.55 -1.49
CA PRO A 129 12.69 -1.49 -1.01
C PRO A 129 11.63 -1.96 0.01
N LEU A 130 11.19 -3.21 -0.12
CA LEU A 130 10.13 -3.80 0.70
C LEU A 130 10.70 -4.57 1.90
N TYR A 131 11.71 -5.40 1.66
CA TYR A 131 12.29 -6.29 2.68
C TYR A 131 13.46 -5.67 3.46
N GLY A 132 13.88 -4.47 3.10
CA GLY A 132 14.93 -3.72 3.79
C GLY A 132 16.35 -4.04 3.32
N VAL A 133 17.32 -3.89 4.22
CA VAL A 133 18.75 -3.99 3.92
C VAL A 133 19.39 -5.03 4.82
N ALA A 134 20.18 -5.94 4.23
CA ALA A 134 20.99 -6.87 5.01
C ALA A 134 22.40 -7.02 4.43
N SER A 135 23.35 -7.26 5.31
CA SER A 135 24.69 -7.70 4.94
C SER A 135 24.74 -9.22 4.84
N TYR A 136 25.54 -9.73 3.91
CA TYR A 136 25.76 -11.16 3.71
C TYR A 136 27.13 -11.41 3.06
N ILE A 137 27.67 -12.61 3.19
CA ILE A 137 28.90 -13.06 2.53
C ILE A 137 28.54 -13.69 1.19
N ARG A 138 29.12 -13.18 0.11
CA ARG A 138 28.86 -13.69 -1.24
C ARG A 138 29.83 -14.81 -1.58
N ARG A 139 29.30 -16.03 -1.79
CA ARG A 139 30.03 -17.19 -2.32
C ARG A 139 29.18 -17.90 -3.39
N GLY A 140 29.84 -18.38 -4.43
CA GLY A 140 29.21 -19.11 -5.52
C GLY A 140 28.25 -18.30 -6.40
N ASN A 141 27.38 -19.02 -7.10
CA ASN A 141 26.42 -18.48 -8.07
C ASN A 141 24.98 -18.44 -7.53
N GLY A 142 24.79 -18.69 -6.22
CA GLY A 142 23.49 -18.56 -5.56
C GLY A 142 22.89 -17.15 -5.76
N LYS A 143 21.56 -17.08 -5.85
CA LYS A 143 20.85 -15.81 -5.98
C LYS A 143 21.12 -14.94 -4.75
N GLN A 144 21.35 -13.64 -4.95
CA GLN A 144 21.74 -12.74 -3.86
C GLN A 144 20.66 -12.65 -2.77
N SER A 145 19.38 -12.67 -3.14
CA SER A 145 18.26 -12.67 -2.18
C SER A 145 18.24 -13.95 -1.35
N HIS A 146 18.56 -15.11 -1.94
CA HIS A 146 18.63 -16.39 -1.24
C HIS A 146 19.81 -16.45 -0.27
N LEU A 147 21.01 -16.01 -0.70
CA LEU A 147 22.17 -15.91 0.17
C LEU A 147 21.90 -14.97 1.35
N ALA A 148 21.29 -13.80 1.08
CA ALA A 148 20.92 -12.85 2.12
C ALA A 148 19.88 -13.44 3.08
N GLY A 149 18.85 -14.14 2.58
CA GLY A 149 17.83 -14.78 3.41
C GLY A 149 18.39 -15.90 4.27
N ILE A 150 19.19 -16.81 3.71
CA ILE A 150 19.79 -17.95 4.45
C ILE A 150 20.74 -17.45 5.54
N GLN A 151 21.62 -16.48 5.25
CA GLN A 151 22.59 -15.98 6.25
C GLN A 151 21.97 -15.03 7.28
N ASN A 152 20.73 -14.61 7.06
CA ASN A 152 19.96 -13.78 7.98
C ASN A 152 18.64 -14.50 8.35
N TYR A 153 18.69 -15.82 8.52
CA TYR A 153 17.50 -16.66 8.78
C TYR A 153 16.77 -16.29 10.08
N THR A 154 17.44 -15.61 11.01
CA THR A 154 16.85 -15.08 12.24
C THR A 154 15.99 -13.84 12.01
N HIS A 155 16.08 -13.19 10.85
CA HIS A 155 15.28 -12.01 10.53
C HIS A 155 13.97 -12.43 9.83
N PRO A 156 12.77 -12.19 10.43
CA PRO A 156 11.50 -12.73 9.93
C PRO A 156 11.19 -12.37 8.47
N LYS A 157 11.39 -11.11 8.06
CA LYS A 157 11.14 -10.69 6.68
C LYS A 157 12.20 -11.20 5.69
N MET A 158 13.49 -11.19 6.06
CA MET A 158 14.57 -11.54 5.13
C MET A 158 14.60 -13.01 4.77
N ARG A 159 14.26 -13.91 5.70
CA ARG A 159 14.25 -15.36 5.42
C ARG A 159 13.20 -15.79 4.39
N LEU A 160 12.11 -15.02 4.24
CA LEU A 160 11.12 -15.25 3.18
C LEU A 160 11.74 -15.19 1.78
N LEU A 161 12.72 -14.32 1.56
CA LEU A 161 13.34 -14.10 0.26
C LEU A 161 13.98 -15.35 -0.36
N VAL A 162 14.28 -16.36 0.46
CA VAL A 162 14.77 -17.67 0.02
C VAL A 162 13.73 -18.37 -0.88
N TRP A 163 12.45 -18.11 -0.66
CA TRP A 163 11.33 -18.85 -1.23
C TRP A 163 10.57 -18.06 -2.31
N ASP A 164 11.14 -16.97 -2.80
CA ASP A 164 10.47 -16.07 -3.75
C ASP A 164 10.11 -16.76 -5.08
N ASP A 165 10.95 -17.68 -5.54
CA ASP A 165 10.65 -18.44 -6.75
C ASP A 165 9.61 -19.54 -6.49
N HIS A 166 9.45 -20.02 -5.25
CA HIS A 166 8.37 -20.94 -4.84
C HIS A 166 7.04 -20.20 -4.76
N ALA A 167 7.05 -18.99 -4.21
CA ALA A 167 5.88 -18.11 -4.20
C ALA A 167 5.39 -17.76 -5.60
N LYS A 168 6.31 -17.49 -6.55
CA LYS A 168 5.95 -17.31 -7.97
C LYS A 168 5.33 -18.55 -8.61
N SER A 169 5.56 -19.75 -8.05
CA SER A 169 4.90 -20.98 -8.49
C SER A 169 3.60 -21.29 -7.73
N GLY A 170 3.07 -20.33 -6.97
CA GLY A 170 1.78 -20.48 -6.27
C GLY A 170 1.88 -21.11 -4.88
N GLN A 171 3.05 -21.08 -4.25
CA GLN A 171 3.25 -21.60 -2.90
C GLN A 171 3.28 -20.50 -1.84
N TRP A 172 2.87 -20.81 -0.62
CA TRP A 172 2.65 -19.83 0.44
C TRP A 172 3.55 -20.04 1.64
N PHE A 173 4.06 -18.91 2.16
CA PHE A 173 4.98 -18.86 3.29
C PHE A 173 4.58 -17.72 4.24
N PHE A 174 4.61 -17.97 5.54
CA PHE A 174 4.25 -17.02 6.60
C PHE A 174 5.34 -16.97 7.67
N SER A 175 5.79 -15.78 8.05
CA SER A 175 6.98 -15.60 8.85
C SER A 175 6.83 -14.47 9.87
N TRP A 176 7.07 -14.79 11.14
CA TRP A 176 6.97 -13.88 12.27
C TRP A 176 8.09 -14.13 13.28
N ASP A 177 8.20 -13.28 14.31
CA ASP A 177 9.15 -13.58 15.39
C ASP A 177 8.62 -14.75 16.23
N GLY A 178 9.35 -15.87 16.23
CA GLY A 178 8.94 -17.11 16.88
C GLY A 178 8.48 -18.25 15.95
N GLY A 179 8.21 -18.00 14.66
CA GLY A 179 7.82 -19.09 13.75
C GLY A 179 7.87 -18.77 12.27
N PHE A 180 7.99 -19.83 11.46
CA PHE A 180 8.07 -19.75 10.00
C PHE A 180 7.37 -20.96 9.39
N VAL A 181 6.36 -20.75 8.56
CA VAL A 181 5.48 -21.81 8.05
C VAL A 181 5.38 -21.77 6.53
N PHE A 182 5.33 -22.95 5.93
CA PHE A 182 4.89 -23.19 4.56
C PHE A 182 3.51 -23.86 4.60
N SER A 183 2.51 -23.25 3.97
CA SER A 183 1.13 -23.72 3.96
C SER A 183 0.73 -24.44 2.67
N GLY A 184 1.65 -24.66 1.73
CA GLY A 184 1.34 -25.33 0.47
C GLY A 184 0.86 -24.35 -0.60
N SER A 185 -0.13 -24.76 -1.40
CA SER A 185 -0.74 -23.96 -2.47
C SER A 185 -1.88 -23.05 -2.01
N GLU A 186 -2.27 -23.15 -0.74
CA GLU A 186 -3.36 -22.37 -0.16
C GLU A 186 -2.83 -21.29 0.80
N PRO A 187 -3.42 -20.08 0.78
CA PRO A 187 -3.09 -19.00 1.71
C PRO A 187 -3.71 -19.28 3.08
N ASN A 188 -3.14 -20.21 3.84
CA ASN A 188 -3.59 -20.54 5.20
C ASN A 188 -2.66 -19.89 6.24
N PRO A 189 -2.90 -18.63 6.64
CA PRO A 189 -2.06 -17.93 7.61
C PRO A 189 -2.18 -18.58 9.00
N PRO A 190 -1.06 -18.85 9.70
CA PRO A 190 -1.09 -19.20 11.11
C PRO A 190 -1.66 -18.08 11.99
N ASP A 191 -2.35 -18.40 13.07
CA ASP A 191 -2.90 -17.41 14.02
C ASP A 191 -1.78 -16.54 14.60
N GLU A 192 -0.66 -17.16 14.96
CA GLU A 192 0.49 -16.45 15.52
C GLU A 192 1.09 -15.45 14.53
N TRP A 193 0.96 -15.72 13.23
CA TRP A 193 1.37 -14.78 12.19
C TRP A 193 0.41 -13.60 12.08
N VAL A 194 -0.91 -13.85 12.17
CA VAL A 194 -1.93 -12.79 12.12
C VAL A 194 -1.71 -11.84 13.30
N ASP A 195 -1.61 -12.39 14.51
CA ASP A 195 -1.39 -11.60 15.74
C ASP A 195 -0.11 -10.78 15.64
N TRP A 196 1.02 -11.44 15.34
CA TRP A 196 2.30 -10.75 15.23
C TRP A 196 2.29 -9.66 14.15
N SER A 197 1.64 -9.90 13.01
CA SER A 197 1.60 -8.92 11.92
C SER A 197 0.73 -7.72 12.26
N LEU A 198 -0.34 -7.91 13.04
CA LEU A 198 -1.20 -6.83 13.52
C LEU A 198 -0.53 -6.05 14.66
N ASP A 199 0.17 -6.72 15.58
CA ASP A 199 0.96 -6.07 16.64
C ASP A 199 2.12 -5.23 16.10
N ASN A 200 2.65 -5.60 14.92
CA ASN A 200 3.77 -4.94 14.26
C ASN A 200 3.33 -4.11 13.04
N ALA A 201 2.03 -3.86 12.89
CA ALA A 201 1.49 -3.04 11.82
C ALA A 201 1.94 -1.58 11.93
N SER A 202 1.71 -0.79 10.88
CA SER A 202 2.05 0.64 10.89
C SER A 202 1.06 1.50 11.68
N ILE A 203 -0.12 0.97 12.00
CA ILE A 203 -1.16 1.62 12.78
C ILE A 203 -1.31 0.83 14.08
N ASP A 204 -1.27 1.53 15.20
CA ASP A 204 -1.48 0.93 16.52
C ASP A 204 -2.93 0.44 16.67
N LEU A 205 -3.08 -0.78 17.14
CA LEU A 205 -4.36 -1.45 17.34
C LEU A 205 -4.54 -1.84 18.81
N SER A 206 -5.76 -1.71 19.31
CA SER A 206 -6.21 -2.25 20.61
C SER A 206 -7.03 -3.51 20.38
N GLY A 207 -7.15 -4.37 21.41
CA GLY A 207 -7.93 -5.61 21.35
C GLY A 207 -7.16 -6.81 20.79
N ASP A 208 -7.82 -7.97 20.79
CA ASP A 208 -7.25 -9.27 20.40
C ASP A 208 -7.98 -9.86 19.17
N ASP A 209 -9.13 -10.52 19.36
CA ASP A 209 -9.93 -11.11 18.26
C ASP A 209 -10.65 -10.05 17.43
N VAL A 210 -11.14 -9.01 18.10
CA VAL A 210 -11.65 -7.78 17.48
C VAL A 210 -10.65 -6.69 17.79
N ARG A 211 -10.01 -6.15 16.75
CA ARG A 211 -8.97 -5.13 16.87
C ARG A 211 -9.40 -3.80 16.29
N TRP A 212 -9.01 -2.69 16.90
CA TRP A 212 -9.40 -1.37 16.43
C TRP A 212 -8.32 -0.31 16.62
N SER A 213 -8.25 0.61 15.67
CA SER A 213 -7.38 1.80 15.72
C SER A 213 -8.02 2.95 16.52
N SER A 214 -7.22 3.98 16.82
CA SER A 214 -7.70 5.18 17.52
C SER A 214 -8.91 5.83 16.82
N GLY A 215 -9.95 6.16 17.59
CA GLY A 215 -11.19 6.76 17.08
C GLY A 215 -12.30 5.74 16.79
N LEU A 216 -12.05 4.46 17.03
CA LEU A 216 -13.05 3.39 17.05
C LEU A 216 -13.05 2.71 18.44
N GLU A 217 -14.03 1.86 18.65
CA GLU A 217 -14.17 1.01 19.83
C GLU A 217 -14.58 -0.41 19.43
N GLU A 218 -14.39 -1.36 20.34
CA GLU A 218 -14.63 -2.80 20.11
C GLU A 218 -16.04 -3.07 19.56
N ALA A 219 -17.07 -2.49 20.19
CA ALA A 219 -18.46 -2.69 19.81
C ALA A 219 -18.74 -2.19 18.38
N THR A 220 -18.20 -1.02 18.00
CA THR A 220 -18.36 -0.50 16.63
C THR A 220 -17.80 -1.49 15.60
N VAL A 221 -16.63 -2.06 15.87
CA VAL A 221 -15.94 -2.96 14.93
C VAL A 221 -16.57 -4.35 14.92
N GLY A 222 -16.84 -4.91 16.10
CA GLY A 222 -17.42 -6.25 16.27
C GLY A 222 -18.83 -6.35 15.71
N ASP A 223 -19.66 -5.34 15.92
CA ASP A 223 -21.06 -5.32 15.44
C ASP A 223 -21.19 -4.74 14.03
N GLY A 224 -20.11 -4.26 13.43
CA GLY A 224 -20.12 -3.68 12.08
C GLY A 224 -20.90 -2.37 11.99
N MET A 225 -20.92 -1.55 13.05
CA MET A 225 -21.69 -0.32 13.09
C MET A 225 -21.09 0.75 12.16
N LEU A 226 -21.95 1.47 11.44
CA LEU A 226 -21.56 2.62 10.65
C LEU A 226 -21.18 3.80 11.55
N THR A 227 -20.27 4.66 11.08
CA THR A 227 -19.94 5.93 11.74
C THR A 227 -20.03 7.08 10.75
N GLU A 228 -20.23 8.30 11.23
CA GLU A 228 -20.30 9.50 10.38
C GLU A 228 -19.03 9.69 9.54
N ALA A 229 -17.87 9.38 10.12
CA ALA A 229 -16.58 9.46 9.44
C ALA A 229 -16.32 8.25 8.52
N GLY A 230 -16.93 7.11 8.80
CA GLY A 230 -16.63 5.86 8.13
C GLY A 230 -15.29 5.25 8.53
N TRP A 231 -15.14 3.97 8.25
CA TRP A 231 -13.95 3.21 8.61
C TRP A 231 -13.77 1.98 7.71
N LEU A 232 -12.55 1.43 7.67
CA LEU A 232 -12.25 0.22 6.93
C LEU A 232 -12.34 -1.00 7.86
N ARG A 233 -13.18 -1.96 7.52
CA ARG A 233 -13.27 -3.27 8.16
C ARG A 233 -12.39 -4.27 7.39
N LEU A 234 -11.57 -5.02 8.11
CA LEU A 234 -10.79 -6.14 7.58
C LEU A 234 -11.13 -7.41 8.36
N GLU A 235 -11.40 -8.50 7.67
CA GLU A 235 -11.68 -9.79 8.28
C GLU A 235 -10.70 -10.83 7.74
N PHE A 236 -9.84 -11.37 8.61
CA PHE A 236 -8.86 -12.38 8.26
C PHE A 236 -9.50 -13.77 8.18
N LEU A 237 -8.85 -14.69 7.45
CA LEU A 237 -9.36 -16.06 7.28
C LEU A 237 -9.52 -16.84 8.59
N ASN A 238 -8.78 -16.48 9.65
CA ASN A 238 -8.91 -17.08 10.97
C ASN A 238 -10.06 -16.48 11.81
N GLY A 239 -10.77 -15.47 11.29
CA GLY A 239 -11.89 -14.81 11.96
C GLY A 239 -11.53 -13.52 12.70
N THR A 240 -10.24 -13.15 12.79
CA THR A 240 -9.84 -11.87 13.40
C THR A 240 -10.40 -10.69 12.59
N VAL A 241 -11.07 -9.75 13.27
CA VAL A 241 -11.65 -8.55 12.65
C VAL A 241 -10.85 -7.32 13.06
N VAL A 242 -10.54 -6.44 12.12
CA VAL A 242 -9.77 -5.21 12.35
C VAL A 242 -10.52 -3.99 11.81
N GLY A 243 -10.66 -2.95 12.62
CA GLY A 243 -11.23 -1.66 12.25
C GLY A 243 -10.20 -0.54 12.16
N LEU A 244 -10.07 0.08 10.98
CA LEU A 244 -9.19 1.22 10.74
C LEU A 244 -10.00 2.50 10.52
N SER A 245 -9.85 3.47 11.43
CA SER A 245 -10.51 4.76 11.30
C SER A 245 -9.91 5.59 10.17
N GLN A 246 -10.70 6.50 9.61
CA GLN A 246 -10.20 7.49 8.64
C GLN A 246 -8.96 8.25 9.18
N ALA A 247 -9.00 8.64 10.46
CA ALA A 247 -7.93 9.44 11.05
C ALA A 247 -6.62 8.64 11.18
N ALA A 248 -6.71 7.34 11.47
CA ALA A 248 -5.55 6.45 11.54
C ALA A 248 -4.93 6.25 10.14
N LEU A 249 -5.76 5.96 9.13
CA LEU A 249 -5.32 5.80 7.73
C LEU A 249 -4.66 7.07 7.19
N ALA A 250 -5.18 8.25 7.52
CA ALA A 250 -4.65 9.51 7.03
C ALA A 250 -3.28 9.91 7.62
N LYS A 251 -2.94 9.41 8.82
CA LYS A 251 -1.71 9.78 9.54
C LYS A 251 -0.55 8.79 9.34
N SER A 252 -0.79 7.68 8.67
CA SER A 252 0.19 6.59 8.61
C SER A 252 1.40 6.96 7.76
N GLU A 253 2.61 6.94 8.35
CA GLU A 253 3.86 7.16 7.61
C GLU A 253 4.25 5.98 6.71
N ARG A 254 3.78 4.77 7.06
CA ARG A 254 3.98 3.53 6.32
C ARG A 254 2.61 2.94 5.97
N GLN A 255 2.46 2.37 4.78
CA GLN A 255 1.15 1.84 4.36
C GLN A 255 0.76 0.61 5.22
N PHE A 256 -0.47 0.60 5.74
CA PHE A 256 -0.96 -0.47 6.62
C PHE A 256 -0.97 -1.82 5.91
N ALA A 257 -1.57 -1.88 4.72
CA ALA A 257 -1.62 -3.12 3.92
C ALA A 257 -0.22 -3.71 3.69
N GLN A 258 0.75 -2.84 3.41
CA GLN A 258 2.15 -3.24 3.26
C GLN A 258 2.74 -3.74 4.58
N SER A 259 2.50 -3.06 5.70
CA SER A 259 3.09 -3.43 6.99
C SER A 259 2.75 -4.86 7.40
N VAL A 260 1.50 -5.28 7.16
CA VAL A 260 0.97 -6.63 7.41
C VAL A 260 1.47 -7.63 6.37
N ALA A 261 1.32 -7.31 5.06
CA ALA A 261 1.62 -8.25 3.99
C ALA A 261 3.11 -8.66 3.90
N MET A 262 4.01 -7.84 4.45
CA MET A 262 5.45 -8.10 4.42
C MET A 262 5.92 -9.25 5.31
N GLY A 263 5.05 -9.80 6.15
CA GLY A 263 5.28 -11.04 6.90
C GLY A 263 4.99 -12.32 6.11
N MET A 264 4.47 -12.24 4.89
CA MET A 264 4.11 -13.40 4.07
C MET A 264 4.72 -13.34 2.66
N MET A 265 4.74 -14.49 1.99
CA MET A 265 5.17 -14.60 0.60
C MET A 265 4.30 -15.61 -0.16
N PRO A 266 3.62 -15.19 -1.25
CA PRO A 266 3.59 -13.85 -1.82
C PRO A 266 2.89 -12.81 -0.90
N PRO A 267 3.26 -11.52 -0.96
CA PRO A 267 2.68 -10.48 -0.10
C PRO A 267 1.33 -10.00 -0.65
N ARG A 268 0.29 -10.85 -0.60
CA ARG A 268 -1.05 -10.56 -1.13
C ARG A 268 -2.08 -10.57 -0.02
N LEU A 269 -2.43 -9.40 0.50
CA LEU A 269 -3.38 -9.25 1.60
C LEU A 269 -4.80 -9.73 1.21
N SER A 270 -5.21 -9.53 -0.04
CA SER A 270 -6.51 -9.96 -0.57
C SER A 270 -6.76 -11.46 -0.51
N ASP A 271 -5.72 -12.27 -0.35
CA ASP A 271 -5.83 -13.72 -0.33
C ASP A 271 -5.95 -14.27 1.10
N VAL A 272 -5.72 -13.44 2.12
CA VAL A 272 -5.74 -13.83 3.55
C VAL A 272 -6.72 -13.01 4.38
N ALA A 273 -7.34 -12.00 3.77
CA ALA A 273 -8.35 -11.16 4.40
C ALA A 273 -9.37 -10.66 3.37
N LYS A 274 -10.55 -10.28 3.86
CA LYS A 274 -11.56 -9.50 3.13
C LYS A 274 -11.60 -8.09 3.71
N ALA A 275 -11.98 -7.12 2.88
CA ALA A 275 -12.01 -5.72 3.27
C ALA A 275 -13.31 -5.07 2.82
N GLU A 276 -13.89 -4.24 3.67
CA GLU A 276 -15.16 -3.56 3.47
C GLU A 276 -15.07 -2.11 3.98
N TRP A 277 -15.70 -1.16 3.26
CA TRP A 277 -15.77 0.23 3.70
C TRP A 277 -17.10 0.50 4.39
N MET A 278 -17.03 0.83 5.67
CA MET A 278 -18.18 0.97 6.57
C MET A 278 -18.62 2.43 6.65
N TRP A 279 -19.35 2.92 5.64
CA TRP A 279 -19.86 4.29 5.60
C TRP A 279 -21.06 4.44 4.67
N ARG A 280 -21.96 5.35 5.02
CA ARG A 280 -23.05 5.82 4.16
C ARG A 280 -23.16 7.35 4.27
N PRO A 281 -23.70 8.04 3.25
CA PRO A 281 -23.94 9.47 3.33
C PRO A 281 -24.87 9.82 4.51
N GLY A 282 -24.65 10.97 5.13
CA GLY A 282 -25.59 11.48 6.14
C GLY A 282 -26.97 11.69 5.52
N GLY A 283 -28.04 11.27 6.20
CA GLY A 283 -29.41 11.33 5.66
C GLY A 283 -29.81 10.14 4.78
N TRP A 284 -28.88 9.22 4.46
CA TRP A 284 -29.20 8.00 3.71
C TRP A 284 -30.07 7.03 4.56
N PRO A 285 -31.18 6.48 4.05
CA PRO A 285 -32.04 5.59 4.82
C PRO A 285 -31.34 4.29 5.22
N GLU A 286 -31.53 3.84 6.47
CA GLU A 286 -30.89 2.62 6.98
C GLU A 286 -31.31 1.36 6.20
N GLU A 287 -32.58 1.28 5.81
CA GLU A 287 -33.15 0.15 5.06
C GLU A 287 -32.84 0.20 3.56
N ARG A 288 -32.22 1.28 3.07
CA ARG A 288 -31.89 1.46 1.65
C ARG A 288 -30.46 1.03 1.39
N ASP A 289 -30.29 0.02 0.54
CA ASP A 289 -28.98 -0.39 0.06
C ASP A 289 -28.33 0.70 -0.81
N LEU A 290 -27.00 0.73 -0.83
CA LEU A 290 -26.27 1.59 -1.75
C LEU A 290 -26.50 1.11 -3.20
N PRO A 291 -26.35 1.99 -4.20
CA PRO A 291 -26.45 1.60 -5.61
C PRO A 291 -25.51 0.44 -5.94
N LEU A 292 -25.88 -0.45 -6.86
CA LEU A 292 -25.03 -1.59 -7.27
C LEU A 292 -23.67 -1.11 -7.82
N GLU A 293 -23.69 -0.04 -8.61
CA GLU A 293 -22.47 0.59 -9.14
C GLU A 293 -21.53 1.06 -8.01
N SER A 294 -22.10 1.48 -6.88
CA SER A 294 -21.38 1.85 -5.66
C SER A 294 -20.54 0.67 -5.14
N GLU A 295 -21.15 -0.52 -5.08
CA GLU A 295 -20.50 -1.73 -4.57
C GLU A 295 -19.37 -2.20 -5.50
N GLU A 296 -19.58 -2.16 -6.82
CA GLU A 296 -18.57 -2.50 -7.81
C GLU A 296 -17.37 -1.57 -7.72
N ASN A 297 -17.61 -0.25 -7.74
CA ASN A 297 -16.56 0.76 -7.64
C ASN A 297 -15.80 0.68 -6.30
N LEU A 298 -16.50 0.42 -5.18
CA LEU A 298 -15.87 0.22 -3.87
C LEU A 298 -14.95 -1.01 -3.88
N SER A 299 -15.43 -2.12 -4.45
CA SER A 299 -14.68 -3.36 -4.56
C SER A 299 -13.39 -3.16 -5.36
N GLU A 300 -13.43 -2.38 -6.45
CA GLU A 300 -12.25 -2.05 -7.23
C GLU A 300 -11.22 -1.22 -6.44
N VAL A 301 -11.68 -0.16 -5.76
CA VAL A 301 -10.85 0.71 -4.94
C VAL A 301 -10.18 -0.07 -3.80
N ILE A 302 -10.96 -0.86 -3.06
CA ILE A 302 -10.47 -1.68 -1.95
C ILE A 302 -9.49 -2.75 -2.47
N SER A 303 -9.82 -3.41 -3.57
CA SER A 303 -8.92 -4.40 -4.20
C SER A 303 -7.59 -3.78 -4.65
N ALA A 304 -7.60 -2.56 -5.17
CA ALA A 304 -6.38 -1.84 -5.52
C ALA A 304 -5.52 -1.52 -4.28
N TRP A 305 -6.15 -1.12 -3.18
CA TRP A 305 -5.48 -0.87 -1.90
C TRP A 305 -4.90 -2.15 -1.28
N MET A 306 -5.64 -3.27 -1.26
CA MET A 306 -5.13 -4.56 -0.75
C MET A 306 -3.94 -5.10 -1.56
N ARG A 307 -3.84 -4.70 -2.84
CA ARG A 307 -2.69 -4.97 -3.71
C ARG A 307 -1.56 -3.96 -3.56
N MET A 308 -1.63 -3.06 -2.57
CA MET A 308 -0.67 -1.99 -2.30
C MET A 308 -0.41 -1.08 -3.50
N SER A 309 -1.41 -0.94 -4.39
CA SER A 309 -1.36 -0.02 -5.53
C SER A 309 -1.93 1.36 -5.19
N PHE A 310 -2.40 1.53 -3.95
CA PHE A 310 -3.10 2.71 -3.46
C PHE A 310 -2.65 3.01 -2.03
N ASP A 311 -2.48 4.29 -1.71
CA ASP A 311 -2.07 4.74 -0.38
C ASP A 311 -3.27 4.81 0.60
N ASP A 312 -3.01 4.57 1.88
CA ASP A 312 -4.00 4.61 2.97
C ASP A 312 -4.78 5.94 3.00
N ALA A 313 -4.08 7.06 2.86
CA ALA A 313 -4.70 8.39 2.87
C ALA A 313 -5.56 8.67 1.63
N ALA A 314 -5.32 7.95 0.53
CA ALA A 314 -6.12 8.06 -0.69
C ALA A 314 -7.37 7.17 -0.61
N LEU A 315 -7.29 6.02 0.09
CA LEU A 315 -8.37 5.04 0.26
C LEU A 315 -9.68 5.71 0.67
N VAL A 316 -9.64 6.50 1.73
CA VAL A 316 -10.84 7.14 2.29
C VAL A 316 -11.54 8.05 1.28
N ARG A 317 -10.77 8.86 0.55
CA ARG A 317 -11.33 9.77 -0.46
C ARG A 317 -11.95 8.99 -1.60
N ALA A 318 -11.24 7.97 -2.09
CA ALA A 318 -11.74 7.14 -3.20
C ALA A 318 -13.00 6.36 -2.82
N CYS A 319 -13.08 5.77 -1.63
CA CYS A 319 -14.27 5.07 -1.17
C CYS A 319 -15.47 6.02 -1.05
N ARG A 320 -15.29 7.22 -0.50
CA ARG A 320 -16.37 8.21 -0.43
C ARG A 320 -16.83 8.68 -1.80
N SER A 321 -15.89 9.05 -2.68
CA SER A 321 -16.21 9.48 -4.04
C SER A 321 -16.92 8.38 -4.83
N SER A 322 -16.48 7.13 -4.70
CA SER A 322 -17.14 5.95 -5.27
C SER A 322 -18.61 5.90 -4.89
N ILE A 323 -18.91 6.11 -3.60
CA ILE A 323 -20.28 6.08 -3.11
C ILE A 323 -21.08 7.25 -3.62
N LEU A 324 -20.60 8.46 -3.36
CA LEU A 324 -21.31 9.70 -3.68
C LEU A 324 -21.59 9.86 -5.18
N ASN A 325 -20.67 9.44 -6.05
CA ASN A 325 -20.80 9.58 -7.49
C ASN A 325 -21.76 8.56 -8.12
N SER A 326 -22.00 7.44 -7.45
CA SER A 326 -22.94 6.40 -7.92
C SER A 326 -24.41 6.66 -7.58
N ILE A 327 -24.68 7.67 -6.74
CA ILE A 327 -26.06 8.03 -6.36
C ILE A 327 -26.74 8.69 -7.55
N GLY A 328 -27.87 8.12 -8.00
CA GLY A 328 -28.58 8.57 -9.19
C GLY A 328 -29.84 9.40 -8.91
N ASP A 329 -30.14 9.72 -7.65
CA ASP A 329 -31.36 10.45 -7.28
C ASP A 329 -31.17 11.40 -6.10
N GLY A 330 -32.04 12.41 -6.02
CA GLY A 330 -32.12 13.35 -4.91
C GLY A 330 -31.03 14.43 -4.94
N TYR A 331 -30.70 14.95 -3.76
CA TYR A 331 -29.68 15.98 -3.59
C TYR A 331 -28.50 15.47 -2.78
N VAL A 332 -27.31 15.53 -3.35
CA VAL A 332 -26.04 15.21 -2.68
C VAL A 332 -25.28 16.51 -2.43
N VAL A 333 -24.96 16.81 -1.17
CA VAL A 333 -24.09 17.94 -0.81
C VAL A 333 -23.00 17.51 0.15
N GLY A 334 -21.75 17.64 -0.30
CA GLY A 334 -20.56 17.21 0.44
C GLY A 334 -20.61 15.72 0.79
N THR A 335 -21.05 15.39 2.00
CA THR A 335 -21.15 14.01 2.52
C THR A 335 -22.58 13.62 2.92
N HIS A 336 -23.57 14.46 2.60
CA HIS A 336 -24.97 14.25 2.93
C HIS A 336 -25.80 14.01 1.67
N TRP A 337 -26.87 13.26 1.83
CA TRP A 337 -27.89 13.00 0.84
C TRP A 337 -29.26 13.40 1.39
N PHE A 338 -30.10 13.96 0.52
CA PHE A 338 -31.47 14.34 0.79
C PHE A 338 -32.36 13.74 -0.30
N ALA A 339 -33.51 13.20 0.11
CA ALA A 339 -34.54 12.77 -0.83
C ALA A 339 -35.04 13.95 -1.68
N GLU A 340 -35.61 13.66 -2.84
CA GLU A 340 -36.12 14.67 -3.77
C GLU A 340 -37.18 15.58 -3.12
N GLU A 341 -38.00 15.01 -2.23
CA GLU A 341 -39.03 15.72 -1.49
C GLU A 341 -38.47 16.57 -0.34
N ALA A 342 -37.19 16.39 0.03
CA ALA A 342 -36.51 17.06 1.13
C ALA A 342 -35.69 18.27 0.67
N ARG A 343 -36.08 18.91 -0.45
CA ARG A 343 -35.42 20.10 -1.02
C ARG A 343 -35.19 21.22 0.00
N ASP A 344 -36.18 21.53 0.83
CA ASP A 344 -36.03 22.58 1.84
C ASP A 344 -34.93 22.25 2.86
N GLY A 345 -34.86 20.98 3.30
CA GLY A 345 -33.80 20.50 4.19
C GLY A 345 -32.42 20.56 3.54
N PHE A 346 -32.32 20.26 2.24
CA PHE A 346 -31.10 20.43 1.46
C PHE A 346 -30.65 21.90 1.42
N LEU A 347 -31.55 22.84 1.11
CA LEU A 347 -31.26 24.27 1.08
C LEU A 347 -30.89 24.82 2.47
N GLU A 348 -31.52 24.31 3.53
CA GLU A 348 -31.17 24.64 4.91
C GLU A 348 -29.76 24.18 5.28
N HIS A 349 -29.36 22.98 4.84
CA HIS A 349 -28.01 22.43 5.05
C HIS A 349 -26.92 23.25 4.36
N MET A 350 -27.25 23.94 3.27
CA MET A 350 -26.28 24.77 2.56
C MET A 350 -25.88 26.02 3.37
N VAL A 351 -24.61 26.42 3.23
CA VAL A 351 -24.03 27.59 3.89
C VAL A 351 -24.18 28.80 2.97
N GLY A 352 -25.01 29.76 3.36
CA GLY A 352 -25.28 30.99 2.61
C GLY A 352 -26.40 31.81 3.22
N ASN A 353 -26.55 33.05 2.76
CA ASN A 353 -27.65 33.92 3.17
C ASN A 353 -28.98 33.55 2.48
N SER A 354 -30.09 34.18 2.86
CA SER A 354 -31.42 33.88 2.30
C SER A 354 -31.53 34.15 0.80
N GLU A 355 -30.84 35.17 0.29
CA GLU A 355 -30.82 35.48 -1.14
C GLU A 355 -30.05 34.43 -1.93
N GLU A 356 -28.88 34.00 -1.42
CA GLU A 356 -28.08 32.94 -2.02
C GLU A 356 -28.85 31.62 -2.06
N LYS A 357 -29.53 31.25 -0.97
CA LYS A 357 -30.37 30.05 -0.92
C LYS A 357 -31.55 30.15 -1.89
N GLY A 358 -32.17 31.33 -2.00
CA GLY A 358 -33.22 31.59 -2.98
C GLY A 358 -32.73 31.49 -4.43
N ALA A 359 -31.51 31.94 -4.71
CA ALA A 359 -30.90 31.82 -6.02
C ALA A 359 -30.57 30.38 -6.37
N VAL A 360 -30.04 29.60 -5.43
CA VAL A 360 -29.86 28.16 -5.66
C VAL A 360 -31.20 27.51 -5.93
N ALA A 361 -32.24 27.83 -5.16
CA ALA A 361 -33.58 27.31 -5.38
C ALA A 361 -34.07 27.61 -6.82
N CYS A 362 -33.97 28.86 -7.27
CA CYS A 362 -34.31 29.26 -8.64
C CYS A 362 -33.51 28.46 -9.69
N VAL A 363 -32.20 28.25 -9.48
CA VAL A 363 -31.42 27.40 -10.39
C VAL A 363 -31.99 25.98 -10.44
N LEU A 364 -32.30 25.37 -9.29
CA LEU A 364 -32.87 24.02 -9.23
C LEU A 364 -34.20 23.90 -9.97
N ASP A 365 -35.06 24.92 -9.89
CA ASP A 365 -36.35 24.94 -10.62
C ASP A 365 -36.18 25.03 -12.14
N SER A 366 -35.03 25.54 -12.60
CA SER A 366 -34.69 25.66 -14.02
C SER A 366 -34.00 24.42 -14.61
N LEU A 367 -33.58 23.47 -13.77
CA LEU A 367 -32.86 22.27 -14.22
C LEU A 367 -33.83 21.30 -14.91
N ASN A 368 -33.40 20.77 -16.07
CA ASN A 368 -34.14 19.74 -16.81
C ASN A 368 -33.46 18.36 -16.73
N THR A 369 -32.25 18.30 -16.15
CA THR A 369 -31.41 17.12 -16.00
C THR A 369 -30.64 17.23 -14.69
N GLY A 370 -30.06 16.13 -14.21
CA GLY A 370 -29.14 16.18 -13.09
C GLY A 370 -27.88 16.99 -13.39
N ILE A 371 -27.21 17.43 -12.32
CA ILE A 371 -25.98 18.21 -12.39
C ILE A 371 -24.96 17.74 -11.35
N HIS A 372 -23.67 17.86 -11.68
CA HIS A 372 -22.56 17.73 -10.72
C HIS A 372 -21.71 18.99 -10.75
N VAL A 373 -21.73 19.74 -9.65
CA VAL A 373 -20.85 20.88 -9.40
C VAL A 373 -19.66 20.44 -8.56
N ARG A 374 -18.46 20.49 -9.15
CA ARG A 374 -17.21 20.11 -8.51
C ARG A 374 -16.57 21.28 -7.77
N THR A 375 -15.71 20.98 -6.80
CA THR A 375 -14.93 21.98 -6.03
C THR A 375 -13.98 22.82 -6.90
N ASP A 376 -13.62 22.37 -8.10
CA ASP A 376 -12.83 23.15 -9.07
C ASP A 376 -13.68 24.12 -9.91
N GLY A 377 -15.01 24.14 -9.69
CA GLY A 377 -15.97 24.98 -10.38
C GLY A 377 -16.44 24.40 -11.72
N LEU A 378 -16.05 23.17 -12.07
CA LEU A 378 -16.60 22.48 -13.23
C LEU A 378 -18.04 22.03 -12.95
N VAL A 379 -18.93 22.33 -13.89
CA VAL A 379 -20.32 21.86 -13.90
C VAL A 379 -20.43 20.77 -14.97
N LEU A 380 -20.97 19.62 -14.61
CA LEU A 380 -21.27 18.51 -15.51
C LEU A 380 -22.78 18.26 -15.50
N GLU A 381 -23.38 18.12 -16.68
CA GLU A 381 -24.73 17.59 -16.82
C GLU A 381 -24.70 16.07 -16.64
N LEU A 382 -25.70 15.52 -15.95
CA LEU A 382 -25.85 14.11 -15.68
C LEU A 382 -27.10 13.58 -16.38
N GLU A 383 -27.08 12.30 -16.75
CA GLU A 383 -28.27 11.63 -17.28
C GLU A 383 -29.26 11.26 -16.16
N GLU A 384 -28.74 11.05 -14.96
CA GLU A 384 -29.51 10.72 -13.76
C GLU A 384 -30.16 11.96 -13.13
N ASP A 385 -31.29 11.77 -12.44
CA ASP A 385 -32.06 12.83 -11.77
C ASP A 385 -31.47 13.18 -10.38
N VAL A 386 -30.19 13.55 -10.36
CA VAL A 386 -29.45 13.90 -9.13
C VAL A 386 -28.79 15.27 -9.24
N VAL A 387 -28.87 16.03 -8.16
CA VAL A 387 -28.09 17.27 -7.99
C VAL A 387 -26.96 16.99 -7.03
N ARG A 388 -25.72 17.04 -7.51
CA ARG A 388 -24.52 16.76 -6.73
C ARG A 388 -23.65 18.00 -6.59
N LEU A 389 -23.49 18.49 -5.38
CA LEU A 389 -22.63 19.62 -5.03
C LEU A 389 -21.50 19.13 -4.12
N GLU A 390 -20.24 19.22 -4.54
CA GLU A 390 -19.12 18.78 -3.67
C GLU A 390 -18.89 19.70 -2.46
N ASP A 391 -19.33 20.96 -2.54
CA ASP A 391 -19.21 21.97 -1.48
C ASP A 391 -20.60 22.46 -1.04
N SER A 392 -20.78 22.72 0.25
CA SER A 392 -22.04 23.21 0.82
C SER A 392 -22.25 24.72 0.70
N SER A 393 -21.24 25.48 0.25
CA SER A 393 -21.30 26.93 0.11
C SER A 393 -22.19 27.34 -1.06
N CYS A 394 -23.28 28.05 -0.78
CA CYS A 394 -24.17 28.59 -1.81
C CYS A 394 -23.38 29.49 -2.77
N HIS A 395 -22.51 30.35 -2.24
CA HIS A 395 -21.70 31.26 -3.04
C HIS A 395 -20.81 30.52 -4.04
N HIS A 396 -20.11 29.47 -3.59
CA HIS A 396 -19.22 28.69 -4.47
C HIS A 396 -20.00 28.03 -5.61
N ASN A 397 -21.11 27.37 -5.30
CA ASN A 397 -21.95 26.72 -6.29
C ASN A 397 -22.58 27.72 -7.26
N LEU A 398 -23.09 28.85 -6.76
CA LEU A 398 -23.66 29.90 -7.60
C LEU A 398 -22.63 30.50 -8.55
N VAL A 399 -21.38 30.69 -8.12
CA VAL A 399 -20.31 31.17 -9.01
C VAL A 399 -20.04 30.18 -10.14
N ALA A 400 -20.12 28.87 -9.87
CA ALA A 400 -19.94 27.83 -10.88
C ALA A 400 -21.13 27.76 -11.86
N LEU A 401 -22.36 27.92 -11.34
CA LEU A 401 -23.61 27.85 -12.11
C LEU A 401 -23.98 29.16 -12.81
N TRP A 402 -23.38 30.29 -12.42
CA TRP A 402 -23.69 31.62 -12.94
C TRP A 402 -23.60 31.75 -14.47
N PRO A 403 -22.59 31.17 -15.16
CA PRO A 403 -22.49 31.28 -16.61
C PRO A 403 -23.76 30.84 -17.33
N ASP A 404 -24.37 29.74 -16.87
CA ASP A 404 -25.49 29.11 -17.56
C ASP A 404 -26.85 29.51 -16.97
N HIS A 405 -26.92 29.79 -15.65
CA HIS A 405 -28.19 30.05 -14.95
C HIS A 405 -28.36 31.48 -14.43
N GLY A 406 -27.33 32.33 -14.52
CA GLY A 406 -27.37 33.67 -13.90
C GLY A 406 -28.44 34.59 -14.50
N LEU A 407 -28.75 34.47 -15.79
CA LEU A 407 -29.83 35.25 -16.42
C LEU A 407 -31.22 34.82 -15.90
N THR A 408 -31.44 33.52 -15.72
CA THR A 408 -32.68 33.00 -15.13
C THR A 408 -32.87 33.54 -13.72
N VAL A 409 -31.81 33.53 -12.91
CA VAL A 409 -31.83 34.08 -11.55
C VAL A 409 -32.16 35.58 -11.55
N LEU A 410 -31.59 36.36 -12.45
CA LEU A 410 -31.87 37.79 -12.57
C LEU A 410 -33.34 38.08 -12.93
N ASP A 411 -33.90 37.30 -13.86
CA ASP A 411 -35.28 37.46 -14.31
C ASP A 411 -36.27 37.00 -13.24
N GLU A 412 -36.14 35.77 -12.73
CA GLU A 412 -37.12 35.17 -11.83
C GLU A 412 -37.11 35.78 -10.42
N MET A 413 -35.93 36.11 -9.88
CA MET A 413 -35.84 36.66 -8.52
C MET A 413 -35.96 38.17 -8.46
N TYR A 414 -35.44 38.87 -9.47
CA TYR A 414 -35.30 40.33 -9.43
C TYR A 414 -36.10 41.06 -10.52
N GLY A 415 -36.68 40.33 -11.48
CA GLY A 415 -37.40 40.93 -12.61
C GLY A 415 -36.50 41.71 -13.57
N ILE A 416 -35.19 41.43 -13.57
CA ILE A 416 -34.20 42.11 -14.40
C ILE A 416 -33.98 41.28 -15.67
N SER A 417 -34.33 41.85 -16.82
CA SER A 417 -34.24 41.19 -18.12
C SER A 417 -33.66 42.12 -19.20
N GLY A 418 -33.34 41.55 -20.38
CA GLY A 418 -32.81 42.30 -21.52
C GLY A 418 -31.36 42.76 -21.33
N GLU A 419 -30.99 43.89 -21.96
CA GLU A 419 -29.61 44.40 -21.97
C GLU A 419 -29.05 44.68 -20.56
N GLU A 420 -29.91 45.05 -19.61
CA GLU A 420 -29.52 45.27 -18.22
C GLU A 420 -29.06 43.96 -17.56
N ALA A 421 -29.82 42.87 -17.74
CA ALA A 421 -29.46 41.55 -17.22
C ALA A 421 -28.16 41.03 -17.83
N GLU A 422 -27.97 41.18 -19.15
CA GLU A 422 -26.74 40.76 -19.85
C GLU A 422 -25.50 41.50 -19.34
N SER A 423 -25.63 42.80 -19.08
CA SER A 423 -24.57 43.64 -18.52
C SER A 423 -24.17 43.20 -17.12
N ILE A 424 -25.14 42.95 -16.24
CA ILE A 424 -24.91 42.46 -14.87
C ILE A 424 -24.30 41.06 -14.90
N HIS A 425 -24.85 40.16 -15.71
CA HIS A 425 -24.39 38.78 -15.87
C HIS A 425 -22.91 38.72 -16.27
N THR A 426 -22.54 39.45 -17.33
CA THR A 426 -21.16 39.51 -17.84
C THR A 426 -20.20 40.09 -16.81
N LYS A 427 -20.59 41.18 -16.14
CA LYS A 427 -19.76 41.83 -15.12
C LYS A 427 -19.52 40.90 -13.92
N GLN A 428 -20.55 40.18 -13.49
CA GLN A 428 -20.45 39.26 -12.38
C GLN A 428 -19.62 38.02 -12.72
N GLN A 429 -19.72 37.50 -13.96
CA GLN A 429 -18.87 36.41 -14.45
C GLN A 429 -17.37 36.77 -14.39
N GLN A 430 -17.02 38.03 -14.69
CA GLN A 430 -15.64 38.51 -14.65
C GLN A 430 -15.14 38.78 -13.23
N ARG A 431 -15.96 39.43 -12.40
CA ARG A 431 -15.54 39.91 -11.08
C ARG A 431 -15.73 38.88 -9.96
N LYS A 432 -16.65 37.93 -10.13
CA LYS A 432 -17.01 36.90 -9.15
C LYS A 432 -17.23 37.50 -7.75
N GLN A 433 -18.00 38.59 -7.69
CA GLN A 433 -18.24 39.31 -6.43
C GLN A 433 -19.15 38.47 -5.52
N GLY A 434 -19.20 38.78 -4.22
CA GLY A 434 -20.19 38.19 -3.32
C GLY A 434 -21.60 38.30 -3.88
N PHE A 435 -22.43 37.28 -3.66
CA PHE A 435 -23.77 37.24 -4.25
C PHE A 435 -24.61 38.43 -3.75
N GLY A 436 -25.38 39.07 -4.63
CA GLY A 436 -26.13 40.29 -4.35
C GLY A 436 -25.32 41.59 -4.47
N ALA A 437 -23.99 41.57 -4.43
CA ALA A 437 -23.16 42.78 -4.58
C ALA A 437 -23.03 43.31 -6.02
N PHE A 438 -23.58 42.56 -6.98
CA PHE A 438 -23.57 42.88 -8.40
C PHE A 438 -24.87 43.57 -8.89
N LEU A 439 -25.93 43.51 -8.07
CA LEU A 439 -27.13 44.33 -8.18
C LEU A 439 -26.80 45.76 -7.73
#